data_AF-K0VHW4-F1
#
_entry.id   AF-K0VHW4-F1
#
_cell.length_a   1.000
_cell.length_b   1.000
_cell.length_c   1.000
_cell.angle_alpha   90.00
_cell.angle_beta   90.00
_cell.angle_gamma   90.00
#
_symmetry.space_group_name_H-M   'P 1'
#
loop_
_entity.id
_entity.type
_entity.pdbx_description
1 polymer ?
#
loop_
_entity_poly.entity_id
_entity_poly.type
_entity_poly.pdbx_seq_one_letter_code
_entity_poly.pdbx_strand_id
1 'polypeptide(L)'
;MSLDDPKFQPDFVDQLNMMNTEIRKVQGRRVWDSRGRPTVEVEIELVSGAIGRAIAPAGASTGTGEALDLRDGGSALAGLGINKALTAVNGEIAKLLVGRDARHQAELDHAIIELDGTKNRSRLGGNASVATSMALLHAAAAAADQPIWRHLAGTNKGITMPLPEIQIFGGGAHAARRVDVQDFMIMCPAASTFSEALEWTAEVYRAAGELMKRAGKLQGVADEGGYWPAFTSNEEALDALVRSIEAAGLKPGAEVAISLDIAASEFGRKGKYSLALEDRQLDTAKMIDMLGGWLKAYPIVSIEDPLAEDDPDGFKEFTARYGSSCQIIGDDFFVTNAARVTEAIKEKSANAVLIKPNQAGTITETFDALSAAKKAGFRTIVSARSGETEDVTIAHLSVGWDARQLKVGSFSRSERMAKWNEVLRIEEALGKEASFAGWSALNLAEKPAAVAAAG
;
A
#
# COMPACT_ATOMS: atom_id res chain seq x y z
N MET A 1 -26.10 -13.68 -56.23
CA MET A 1 -25.36 -12.56 -55.62
C MET A 1 -23.96 -13.10 -55.34
N SER A 2 -22.94 -12.59 -56.04
CA SER A 2 -21.57 -13.12 -55.98
C SER A 2 -20.93 -12.77 -54.64
N LEU A 3 -20.07 -13.67 -54.11
CA LEU A 3 -19.27 -13.49 -52.90
C LEU A 3 -18.06 -12.55 -53.09
N ASP A 4 -17.91 -11.95 -54.28
CA ASP A 4 -16.75 -11.13 -54.68
C ASP A 4 -17.03 -9.61 -54.71
N ASP A 5 -17.89 -9.07 -53.85
CA ASP A 5 -18.08 -7.61 -53.74
C ASP A 5 -16.97 -6.97 -52.89
N PRO A 6 -16.07 -6.13 -53.44
CA PRO A 6 -14.93 -5.56 -52.72
C PRO A 6 -15.30 -4.51 -51.66
N LYS A 7 -16.59 -4.20 -51.48
CA LYS A 7 -17.06 -3.17 -50.54
C LYS A 7 -17.34 -3.65 -49.11
N PHE A 8 -17.01 -4.90 -48.77
CA PHE A 8 -17.40 -5.52 -47.50
C PHE A 8 -16.26 -6.22 -46.73
N GLN A 9 -15.02 -5.71 -46.81
CA GLN A 9 -13.85 -6.28 -46.12
C GLN A 9 -12.92 -5.35 -45.29
N PRO A 10 -13.15 -4.04 -45.10
CA PRO A 10 -12.39 -3.29 -44.09
C PRO A 10 -12.77 -3.69 -42.65
N ASP A 11 -14.06 -3.98 -42.41
CA ASP A 11 -14.59 -4.11 -41.05
C ASP A 11 -14.11 -5.34 -40.28
N PHE A 12 -13.78 -6.46 -40.92
CA PHE A 12 -13.43 -7.69 -40.20
C PHE A 12 -11.97 -7.71 -39.72
N VAL A 13 -11.04 -7.21 -40.54
CA VAL A 13 -9.63 -7.10 -40.18
C VAL A 13 -9.42 -6.02 -39.12
N ASP A 14 -10.15 -4.91 -39.24
CA ASP A 14 -10.12 -3.85 -38.22
C ASP A 14 -10.75 -4.32 -36.90
N GLN A 15 -11.86 -5.09 -36.93
CA GLN A 15 -12.42 -5.71 -35.73
C GLN A 15 -11.48 -6.76 -35.08
N LEU A 16 -10.80 -7.59 -35.89
CA LEU A 16 -9.79 -8.53 -35.39
C LEU A 16 -8.60 -7.80 -34.76
N ASN A 17 -8.15 -6.70 -35.37
CA ASN A 17 -7.09 -5.86 -34.82
C ASN A 17 -7.53 -5.19 -33.52
N MET A 18 -8.77 -4.71 -33.40
CA MET A 18 -9.30 -4.13 -32.15
C MET A 18 -9.35 -5.10 -30.97
N MET A 19 -9.36 -6.42 -31.23
CA MET A 19 -9.28 -7.45 -30.18
C MET A 19 -7.85 -8.00 -29.99
N ASN A 20 -6.88 -7.54 -30.78
CA ASN A 20 -5.52 -8.04 -30.71
C ASN A 20 -4.77 -7.43 -29.53
N THR A 21 -4.51 -8.27 -28.53
CA THR A 21 -3.79 -7.93 -27.30
C THR A 21 -2.29 -8.23 -27.36
N GLU A 22 -1.75 -8.54 -28.53
CA GLU A 22 -0.31 -8.62 -28.74
C GLU A 22 0.37 -7.27 -28.45
N ILE A 23 1.48 -7.32 -27.73
CA ILE A 23 2.26 -6.16 -27.36
C ILE A 23 3.00 -5.65 -28.60
N ARG A 24 2.65 -4.44 -29.03
CA ARG A 24 3.27 -3.76 -30.16
C ARG A 24 4.54 -3.03 -29.74
N LYS A 25 4.51 -2.36 -28.59
CA LYS A 25 5.61 -1.52 -28.12
C LYS A 25 5.65 -1.46 -26.60
N VAL A 26 6.86 -1.44 -26.06
CA VAL A 26 7.17 -1.17 -24.65
C VAL A 26 8.10 0.03 -24.61
N GLN A 27 7.80 1.03 -23.79
CA GLN A 27 8.61 2.23 -23.65
C GLN A 27 8.76 2.61 -22.17
N GLY A 28 10.00 2.68 -21.69
CA GLY A 28 10.36 3.18 -20.37
C GLY A 28 10.83 4.63 -20.42
N ARG A 29 10.41 5.46 -19.47
CA ARG A 29 10.89 6.84 -19.31
C ARG A 29 11.12 7.22 -17.85
N ARG A 30 11.99 8.21 -17.64
CA ARG A 30 12.22 8.81 -16.32
C ARG A 30 11.10 9.80 -16.01
N VAL A 31 10.48 9.63 -14.86
CA VAL A 31 9.62 10.64 -14.22
C VAL A 31 10.13 10.89 -12.80
N TRP A 32 9.38 11.63 -11.98
CA TRP A 32 9.78 12.03 -10.63
C TRP A 32 8.72 11.63 -9.60
N ASP A 33 9.15 11.08 -8.47
CA ASP A 33 8.27 10.77 -7.34
C ASP A 33 7.94 12.02 -6.51
N SER A 34 7.04 11.86 -5.54
CA SER A 34 6.57 12.92 -4.63
C SER A 34 7.64 13.53 -3.74
N ARG A 35 8.83 12.92 -3.68
CA ARG A 35 10.02 13.42 -2.95
C ARG A 35 11.02 14.09 -3.89
N GLY A 36 10.67 14.26 -5.17
CA GLY A 36 11.56 14.83 -6.18
C GLY A 36 12.72 13.91 -6.56
N ARG A 37 12.53 12.58 -6.48
CA ARG A 37 13.53 11.58 -6.87
C ARG A 37 13.13 10.92 -8.18
N PRO A 38 14.08 10.55 -9.06
CA PRO A 38 13.74 9.85 -10.30
C PRO A 38 13.01 8.52 -10.04
N THR A 39 12.03 8.17 -10.87
CA THR A 39 11.43 6.84 -10.89
C THR A 39 11.05 6.41 -12.31
N VAL A 40 10.76 5.11 -12.48
CA VAL A 40 10.50 4.46 -13.76
C VAL A 40 9.01 4.54 -14.07
N GLU A 41 8.66 5.12 -15.22
CA GLU A 41 7.36 4.96 -15.86
C GLU A 41 7.51 4.03 -17.07
N VAL A 42 6.56 3.11 -17.25
CA VAL A 42 6.47 2.25 -18.42
C VAL A 42 5.13 2.44 -19.11
N GLU A 43 5.18 2.49 -20.43
CA GLU A 43 4.01 2.50 -21.31
C GLU A 43 4.05 1.29 -22.24
N ILE A 44 2.93 0.61 -22.35
CA ILE A 44 2.73 -0.56 -23.21
C ILE A 44 1.59 -0.27 -24.16
N GLU A 45 1.88 -0.40 -25.46
CA GLU A 45 0.92 -0.22 -26.53
C GLU A 45 0.67 -1.59 -27.19
N LEU A 46 -0.61 -1.96 -27.32
CA LEU A 46 -1.02 -3.21 -27.97
C LEU A 46 -1.31 -2.97 -29.46
N VAL A 47 -1.42 -4.06 -30.23
CA VAL A 47 -1.79 -3.99 -31.66
C VAL A 47 -3.19 -3.37 -31.85
N SER A 48 -4.12 -3.62 -30.92
CA SER A 48 -5.44 -2.97 -30.87
C SER A 48 -5.41 -1.45 -30.67
N GLY A 49 -4.27 -0.89 -30.29
CA GLY A 49 -4.15 0.52 -29.92
C GLY A 49 -4.49 0.82 -28.46
N ALA A 50 -4.88 -0.18 -27.67
CA ALA A 50 -4.98 -0.04 -26.22
C ALA A 50 -3.60 0.30 -25.62
N ILE A 51 -3.60 1.20 -24.65
CA ILE A 51 -2.38 1.68 -23.98
C ILE A 51 -2.54 1.51 -22.48
N GLY A 52 -1.53 0.90 -21.85
CA GLY A 52 -1.37 0.87 -20.40
C GLY A 52 -0.15 1.67 -20.00
N ARG A 53 -0.24 2.39 -18.88
CA ARG A 53 0.88 3.19 -18.35
C ARG A 53 0.91 3.09 -16.83
N ALA A 54 2.07 2.83 -16.28
CA ALA A 54 2.23 2.77 -14.84
C ALA A 54 3.60 3.29 -14.38
N ILE A 55 3.65 3.78 -13.14
CA ILE A 55 4.85 4.37 -12.54
C ILE A 55 5.21 3.61 -11.26
N ALA A 56 6.47 3.17 -11.14
CA ALA A 56 6.93 2.49 -9.93
C ALA A 56 6.99 3.45 -8.72
N PRO A 57 6.39 3.09 -7.57
CA PRO A 57 6.61 3.80 -6.33
C PRO A 57 7.94 3.38 -5.69
N ALA A 58 8.42 4.14 -4.70
CA ALA A 58 9.69 3.90 -4.01
C ALA A 58 9.60 4.11 -2.50
N GLY A 59 10.18 3.19 -1.71
CA GLY A 59 10.23 3.28 -0.24
C GLY A 59 11.19 4.35 0.29
N ALA A 60 11.07 4.69 1.57
CA ALA A 60 12.06 5.43 2.36
C ALA A 60 12.81 4.46 3.26
N SER A 61 12.06 3.66 4.02
CA SER A 61 12.54 2.41 4.61
C SER A 61 12.25 1.24 3.67
N THR A 62 13.14 0.25 3.70
CA THR A 62 13.08 -0.95 2.85
C THR A 62 13.46 -2.17 3.66
N GLY A 63 12.54 -3.13 3.80
CA GLY A 63 12.82 -4.42 4.41
C GLY A 63 13.92 -5.18 3.66
N THR A 64 14.69 -5.98 4.37
CA THR A 64 15.89 -6.66 3.81
C THR A 64 15.61 -7.63 2.66
N GLY A 65 14.35 -8.05 2.49
CA GLY A 65 13.93 -9.01 1.47
C GLY A 65 13.20 -8.43 0.27
N GLU A 66 13.05 -7.11 0.15
CA GLU A 66 12.33 -6.47 -0.95
C GLU A 66 13.02 -6.67 -2.31
N ALA A 67 12.24 -6.62 -3.40
CA ALA A 67 12.78 -6.40 -4.74
C ALA A 67 13.55 -5.07 -4.80
N LEU A 68 14.71 -5.10 -5.44
CA LEU A 68 15.66 -3.99 -5.42
C LEU A 68 15.16 -2.82 -6.26
N ASP A 69 15.00 -1.65 -5.64
CA ASP A 69 14.90 -0.38 -6.36
C ASP A 69 16.27 -0.01 -6.96
N LEU A 70 16.51 -0.43 -8.21
CA LEU A 70 17.82 -0.31 -8.86
C LEU A 70 18.15 1.15 -9.17
N ARG A 71 19.19 1.66 -8.48
CA ARG A 71 19.74 3.00 -8.67
C ARG A 71 21.10 2.97 -9.38
N ASP A 72 21.43 4.06 -10.08
CA ASP A 72 22.67 4.17 -10.86
C ASP A 72 23.92 4.20 -9.96
N GLY A 73 23.80 4.78 -8.77
CA GLY A 73 24.94 5.11 -7.90
C GLY A 73 25.73 6.33 -8.40
N GLY A 74 26.86 6.62 -7.75
CA GLY A 74 27.71 7.77 -8.10
C GLY A 74 27.20 9.11 -7.55
N SER A 75 27.71 10.22 -8.09
CA SER A 75 27.44 11.58 -7.56
C SER A 75 26.22 12.27 -8.17
N ALA A 76 25.87 11.95 -9.42
CA ALA A 76 24.73 12.56 -10.10
C ALA A 76 23.42 12.19 -9.38
N LEU A 77 22.59 13.20 -9.09
CA LEU A 77 21.33 13.04 -8.33
C LEU A 77 21.53 12.30 -7.00
N ALA A 78 22.69 12.51 -6.34
CA ALA A 78 23.07 11.79 -5.13
C ALA A 78 23.05 10.26 -5.28
N GLY A 79 23.30 9.75 -6.49
CA GLY A 79 23.30 8.34 -6.82
C GLY A 79 21.92 7.74 -7.09
N LEU A 80 20.84 8.54 -7.02
CA LEU A 80 19.45 8.10 -7.19
C LEU A 80 18.99 8.04 -8.66
N GLY A 81 19.91 8.17 -9.62
CA GLY A 81 19.61 7.96 -11.04
C GLY A 81 19.04 6.57 -11.31
N ILE A 82 18.35 6.40 -12.44
CA ILE A 82 17.65 5.15 -12.81
C ILE A 82 17.91 4.73 -14.27
N ASN A 83 19.01 5.21 -14.87
CA ASN A 83 19.32 4.89 -16.26
C ASN A 83 19.48 3.39 -16.49
N LYS A 84 20.08 2.66 -15.55
CA LYS A 84 20.20 1.19 -15.64
C LYS A 84 18.84 0.51 -15.75
N ALA A 85 17.89 0.88 -14.90
CA ALA A 85 16.52 0.36 -14.94
C ALA A 85 15.81 0.72 -16.26
N LEU A 86 15.99 1.95 -16.76
CA LEU A 86 15.42 2.36 -18.06
C LEU A 86 16.04 1.64 -19.26
N THR A 87 17.34 1.33 -19.20
CA THR A 87 18.01 0.49 -20.21
C THR A 87 17.45 -0.93 -20.19
N ALA A 88 17.17 -1.48 -19.02
CA ALA A 88 16.52 -2.78 -18.89
C ALA A 88 15.12 -2.79 -19.54
N VAL A 89 14.26 -1.79 -19.22
CA VAL A 89 12.91 -1.66 -19.81
C VAL A 89 12.97 -1.54 -21.33
N ASN A 90 13.71 -0.55 -21.85
CA ASN A 90 13.75 -0.26 -23.29
C ASN A 90 14.59 -1.27 -24.10
N GLY A 91 15.31 -2.17 -23.42
CA GLY A 91 16.22 -3.14 -24.02
C GLY A 91 15.69 -4.56 -23.91
N GLU A 92 16.17 -5.28 -22.90
CA GLU A 92 15.90 -6.71 -22.75
C GLU A 92 14.42 -7.00 -22.47
N ILE A 93 13.76 -6.21 -21.62
CA ILE A 93 12.34 -6.39 -21.28
C ILE A 93 11.46 -6.12 -22.51
N ALA A 94 11.69 -5.01 -23.23
CA ALA A 94 10.94 -4.72 -24.46
C ALA A 94 11.08 -5.85 -25.50
N LYS A 95 12.30 -6.36 -25.72
CA LYS A 95 12.54 -7.48 -26.64
C LYS A 95 11.85 -8.78 -26.20
N LEU A 96 11.77 -9.02 -24.89
CA LEU A 96 11.08 -10.19 -24.34
C LEU A 96 9.57 -10.14 -24.59
N LEU A 97 8.97 -8.96 -24.45
CA LEU A 97 7.52 -8.79 -24.40
C LEU A 97 6.87 -8.53 -25.76
N VAL A 98 7.54 -7.83 -26.68
CA VAL A 98 6.96 -7.50 -28.00
C VAL A 98 6.54 -8.78 -28.75
N GLY A 99 5.30 -8.78 -29.25
CA GLY A 99 4.67 -9.92 -29.94
C GLY A 99 4.02 -10.95 -29.01
N ARG A 100 4.06 -10.77 -27.68
CA ARG A 100 3.33 -11.62 -26.72
C ARG A 100 1.98 -11.02 -26.36
N ASP A 101 1.05 -11.87 -25.94
CA ASP A 101 -0.30 -11.48 -25.52
C ASP A 101 -0.31 -10.88 -24.10
N ALA A 102 -0.71 -9.61 -23.98
CA ALA A 102 -0.79 -8.88 -22.72
C ALA A 102 -1.80 -9.48 -21.70
N ARG A 103 -2.75 -10.31 -22.14
CA ARG A 103 -3.73 -10.96 -21.24
C ARG A 103 -3.09 -12.02 -20.34
N HIS A 104 -1.92 -12.54 -20.70
CA HIS A 104 -1.23 -13.58 -19.92
C HIS A 104 -0.30 -12.96 -18.86
N GLN A 105 -0.86 -12.12 -17.97
CA GLN A 105 -0.12 -11.38 -16.94
C GLN A 105 0.90 -12.25 -16.19
N ALA A 106 0.48 -13.41 -15.68
CA ALA A 106 1.35 -14.32 -14.94
C ALA A 106 2.50 -14.88 -15.79
N GLU A 107 2.24 -15.26 -17.04
CA GLU A 107 3.28 -15.75 -17.94
C GLU A 107 4.32 -14.67 -18.22
N LEU A 108 3.88 -13.44 -18.48
CA LEU A 108 4.76 -12.31 -18.77
C LEU A 108 5.57 -11.88 -17.55
N ASP A 109 4.94 -11.82 -16.36
CA ASP A 109 5.63 -11.56 -15.11
C ASP A 109 6.69 -12.63 -14.83
N HIS A 110 6.36 -13.92 -14.96
CA HIS A 110 7.33 -15.01 -14.82
C HIS A 110 8.48 -14.91 -15.84
N ALA A 111 8.20 -14.53 -17.08
CA ALA A 111 9.25 -14.33 -18.08
C ALA A 111 10.19 -13.17 -17.71
N ILE A 112 9.69 -12.06 -17.14
CA ILE A 112 10.52 -10.94 -16.66
C ILE A 112 11.38 -11.39 -15.47
N ILE A 113 10.80 -12.15 -14.55
CA ILE A 113 11.45 -12.75 -13.38
C ILE A 113 12.61 -13.66 -13.80
N GLU A 114 12.36 -14.57 -14.75
CA GLU A 114 13.35 -15.49 -15.31
C GLU A 114 14.44 -14.76 -16.07
N LEU A 115 14.06 -13.74 -16.86
CA LEU A 115 15.01 -12.88 -17.55
C LEU A 115 15.96 -12.22 -16.56
N ASP A 116 15.48 -11.63 -15.47
CA ASP A 116 16.35 -11.04 -14.44
C ASP A 116 17.30 -12.09 -13.84
N GLY A 117 16.77 -13.25 -13.45
CA GLY A 117 17.54 -14.41 -12.96
C GLY A 117 18.11 -14.27 -11.54
N THR A 118 17.84 -13.17 -10.84
CA THR A 118 18.28 -12.95 -9.45
C THR A 118 17.10 -12.95 -8.47
N LYS A 119 17.37 -13.32 -7.21
CA LYS A 119 16.31 -13.47 -6.18
C LYS A 119 15.54 -12.17 -5.90
N ASN A 120 16.22 -11.02 -5.95
CA ASN A 120 15.67 -9.72 -5.56
C ASN A 120 15.64 -8.71 -6.73
N ARG A 121 15.63 -9.17 -7.98
CA ARG A 121 15.59 -8.30 -9.17
C ARG A 121 16.76 -7.30 -9.26
N SER A 122 17.93 -7.72 -8.78
CA SER A 122 19.12 -6.86 -8.74
C SER A 122 19.75 -6.57 -10.11
N ARG A 123 19.43 -7.36 -11.15
CA ARG A 123 20.02 -7.20 -12.50
C ARG A 123 19.26 -6.19 -13.35
N LEU A 124 17.94 -6.34 -13.44
CA LEU A 124 17.06 -5.47 -14.22
C LEU A 124 16.46 -4.34 -13.37
N GLY A 125 16.26 -4.58 -12.08
CA GLY A 125 15.58 -3.69 -11.14
C GLY A 125 14.15 -4.11 -10.86
N GLY A 126 13.78 -4.17 -9.58
CA GLY A 126 12.41 -4.34 -9.12
C GLY A 126 11.51 -3.18 -9.56
N ASN A 127 12.06 -1.96 -9.60
CA ASN A 127 11.39 -0.77 -10.13
C ASN A 127 11.07 -0.88 -11.64
N ALA A 128 11.97 -1.44 -12.46
CA ALA A 128 11.69 -1.75 -13.87
C ALA A 128 10.61 -2.83 -14.02
N SER A 129 10.71 -3.88 -13.21
CA SER A 129 9.81 -5.04 -13.27
C SER A 129 8.38 -4.65 -12.88
N VAL A 130 8.20 -3.96 -11.74
CA VAL A 130 6.87 -3.62 -11.23
C VAL A 130 6.16 -2.59 -12.12
N ALA A 131 6.87 -1.57 -12.63
CA ALA A 131 6.28 -0.60 -13.54
C ALA A 131 5.82 -1.26 -14.85
N THR A 132 6.62 -2.18 -15.39
CA THR A 132 6.25 -2.96 -16.59
C THR A 132 5.03 -3.84 -16.32
N SER A 133 5.04 -4.56 -15.20
CA SER A 133 3.97 -5.47 -14.78
C SER A 133 2.63 -4.74 -14.59
N MET A 134 2.65 -3.55 -13.97
CA MET A 134 1.46 -2.70 -13.83
C MET A 134 1.00 -2.14 -15.18
N ALA A 135 1.92 -1.72 -16.06
CA ALA A 135 1.56 -1.24 -17.39
C ALA A 135 0.91 -2.33 -18.26
N LEU A 136 1.33 -3.60 -18.10
CA LEU A 136 0.68 -4.75 -18.74
C LEU A 136 -0.77 -4.90 -18.28
N LEU A 137 -1.00 -4.86 -16.97
CA LEU A 137 -2.33 -4.93 -16.38
C LEU A 137 -3.24 -3.82 -16.92
N HIS A 138 -2.74 -2.59 -16.99
CA HIS A 138 -3.50 -1.46 -17.52
C HIS A 138 -3.83 -1.64 -19.00
N ALA A 139 -2.86 -2.10 -19.81
CA ALA A 139 -3.06 -2.31 -21.24
C ALA A 139 -4.08 -3.44 -21.49
N ALA A 140 -4.02 -4.52 -20.71
CA ALA A 140 -4.96 -5.63 -20.80
C ALA A 140 -6.39 -5.22 -20.39
N ALA A 141 -6.54 -4.44 -19.31
CA ALA A 141 -7.82 -3.89 -18.89
C ALA A 141 -8.41 -2.93 -19.93
N ALA A 142 -7.57 -2.04 -20.50
CA ALA A 142 -7.98 -1.13 -21.56
C ALA A 142 -8.42 -1.87 -22.83
N ALA A 143 -7.71 -2.92 -23.24
CA ALA A 143 -8.10 -3.73 -24.40
C ALA A 143 -9.38 -4.55 -24.16
N ALA A 144 -9.69 -4.87 -22.91
CA ALA A 144 -10.94 -5.50 -22.52
C ALA A 144 -12.11 -4.51 -22.38
N ASP A 145 -11.87 -3.20 -22.60
CA ASP A 145 -12.82 -2.12 -22.34
C ASP A 145 -13.42 -2.19 -20.93
N GLN A 146 -12.56 -2.47 -19.94
CA GLN A 146 -12.94 -2.61 -18.55
C GLN A 146 -12.12 -1.68 -17.64
N PRO A 147 -12.75 -1.05 -16.64
CA PRO A 147 -12.00 -0.46 -15.53
C PRO A 147 -11.10 -1.51 -14.87
N ILE A 148 -9.89 -1.12 -14.47
CA ILE A 148 -8.87 -2.04 -13.94
C ILE A 148 -9.41 -2.86 -12.76
N TRP A 149 -10.13 -2.21 -11.82
CA TRP A 149 -10.72 -2.91 -10.68
C TRP A 149 -11.72 -4.00 -11.09
N ARG A 150 -12.46 -3.82 -12.18
CA ARG A 150 -13.42 -4.80 -12.71
C ARG A 150 -12.69 -5.92 -13.43
N HIS A 151 -11.65 -5.58 -14.21
CA HIS A 151 -10.78 -6.54 -14.86
C HIS A 151 -10.13 -7.49 -13.83
N LEU A 152 -9.62 -6.94 -12.72
CA LEU A 152 -9.04 -7.70 -11.61
C LEU A 152 -10.06 -8.58 -10.87
N ALA A 153 -11.28 -8.08 -10.65
CA ALA A 153 -12.34 -8.83 -9.99
C ALA A 153 -12.83 -10.04 -10.82
N GLY A 154 -12.62 -10.01 -12.13
CA GLY A 154 -13.03 -11.07 -13.05
C GLY A 154 -14.54 -11.32 -12.98
N THR A 155 -14.93 -12.54 -12.59
CA THR A 155 -16.35 -12.93 -12.47
C THR A 155 -16.95 -12.64 -11.09
N ASN A 156 -16.16 -12.14 -10.15
CA ASN A 156 -16.66 -11.80 -8.81
C ASN A 156 -17.62 -10.61 -8.88
N LYS A 157 -18.85 -10.82 -8.38
CA LYS A 157 -19.90 -9.79 -8.33
C LYS A 157 -19.92 -9.00 -7.02
N GLY A 158 -19.35 -9.55 -5.95
CA GLY A 158 -19.31 -8.91 -4.64
C GLY A 158 -18.07 -8.04 -4.50
N ILE A 159 -18.21 -6.75 -4.81
CA ILE A 159 -17.12 -5.78 -4.68
C ILE A 159 -17.33 -4.98 -3.40
N THR A 160 -16.28 -4.93 -2.59
CA THR A 160 -16.30 -4.21 -1.32
C THR A 160 -15.24 -3.13 -1.31
N MET A 161 -15.67 -1.91 -1.00
CA MET A 161 -14.83 -0.75 -0.80
C MET A 161 -13.97 -0.94 0.46
N PRO A 162 -12.65 -0.70 0.37
CA PRO A 162 -11.73 -0.97 1.46
C PRO A 162 -11.93 0.00 2.63
N LEU A 163 -11.71 -0.46 3.86
CA LEU A 163 -11.58 0.42 5.03
C LEU A 163 -10.22 1.16 4.95
N PRO A 164 -10.21 2.51 4.96
CA PRO A 164 -8.97 3.28 4.96
C PRO A 164 -8.21 3.21 6.29
N GLU A 165 -6.89 3.15 6.20
CA GLU A 165 -5.97 3.52 7.28
C GLU A 165 -5.28 4.84 6.89
N ILE A 166 -5.63 5.94 7.55
CA ILE A 166 -5.22 7.29 7.14
C ILE A 166 -4.39 7.95 8.23
N GLN A 167 -3.14 8.29 7.90
CA GLN A 167 -2.22 9.01 8.77
C GLN A 167 -2.75 10.39 9.12
N ILE A 168 -2.78 10.72 10.41
CA ILE A 168 -3.08 12.07 10.91
C ILE A 168 -1.79 12.73 11.37
N PHE A 169 -0.94 12.01 12.11
CA PHE A 169 0.40 12.46 12.50
C PHE A 169 1.47 11.53 11.95
N GLY A 170 2.51 12.11 11.36
CA GLY A 170 3.69 11.39 10.89
C GLY A 170 4.88 11.56 11.86
N GLY A 171 5.60 10.47 12.08
CA GLY A 171 6.83 10.37 12.85
C GLY A 171 7.91 9.57 12.12
N GLY A 172 8.78 8.89 12.86
CA GLY A 172 9.79 7.98 12.32
C GLY A 172 10.61 8.56 11.17
N ALA A 173 10.91 7.72 10.17
CA ALA A 173 11.65 8.12 8.97
C ALA A 173 10.93 9.22 8.15
N HIS A 174 9.60 9.31 8.24
CA HIS A 174 8.78 10.27 7.51
C HIS A 174 8.83 11.69 8.08
N ALA A 175 9.32 11.84 9.32
CA ALA A 175 9.30 13.10 10.07
C ALA A 175 10.62 13.37 10.82
N ALA A 176 11.75 12.99 10.18
CA ALA A 176 13.11 13.17 10.69
C ALA A 176 13.33 12.63 12.12
N ARG A 177 12.63 11.55 12.48
CA ARG A 177 12.72 10.83 13.76
C ARG A 177 12.48 11.70 15.00
N ARG A 178 11.60 12.69 14.88
CA ARG A 178 11.17 13.51 16.04
C ARG A 178 10.20 12.78 16.97
N VAL A 179 9.48 11.79 16.44
CA VAL A 179 8.66 10.84 17.18
C VAL A 179 9.11 9.46 16.71
N ASP A 180 9.15 8.48 17.62
CA ASP A 180 9.73 7.17 17.32
C ASP A 180 8.80 6.36 16.40
N VAL A 181 7.51 6.33 16.74
CA VAL A 181 6.46 5.69 15.92
C VAL A 181 6.34 6.40 14.56
N GLN A 182 6.18 5.61 13.50
CA GLN A 182 6.17 6.10 12.12
C GLN A 182 4.83 6.74 11.74
N ASP A 183 3.71 6.05 11.94
CA ASP A 183 2.39 6.57 11.58
C ASP A 183 1.39 6.46 12.73
N PHE A 184 0.75 7.57 13.06
CA PHE A 184 -0.44 7.62 13.91
C PHE A 184 -1.66 7.86 13.02
N MET A 185 -2.45 6.81 12.83
CA MET A 185 -3.51 6.76 11.84
C MET A 185 -4.88 6.58 12.50
N ILE A 186 -5.91 6.92 11.75
CA ILE A 186 -7.29 6.60 12.09
C ILE A 186 -7.91 5.65 11.07
N MET A 187 -8.93 4.94 11.54
CA MET A 187 -9.85 4.15 10.73
C MET A 187 -11.28 4.55 11.11
N CYS A 188 -12.19 4.65 10.15
CA CYS A 188 -13.61 4.97 10.38
C CYS A 188 -14.51 3.73 10.14
N PRO A 189 -14.37 2.64 10.91
CA PRO A 189 -15.04 1.36 10.62
C PRO A 189 -16.56 1.38 10.81
N ALA A 190 -17.10 2.38 11.51
CA ALA A 190 -18.55 2.54 11.70
C ALA A 190 -19.24 3.36 10.60
N ALA A 191 -18.48 3.96 9.68
CA ALA A 191 -19.05 4.61 8.52
C ALA A 191 -19.80 3.58 7.64
N SER A 192 -20.81 4.06 6.92
CA SER A 192 -21.67 3.26 6.05
C SER A 192 -21.11 3.12 4.64
N THR A 193 -20.28 4.06 4.21
CA THR A 193 -19.65 4.13 2.88
C THR A 193 -18.20 4.58 2.99
N PHE A 194 -17.44 4.37 1.91
CA PHE A 194 -16.08 4.89 1.80
C PHE A 194 -16.08 6.42 1.79
N SER A 195 -17.03 7.05 1.08
CA SER A 195 -17.21 8.51 1.10
C SER A 195 -17.42 9.06 2.52
N GLU A 196 -18.29 8.45 3.32
CA GLU A 196 -18.53 8.89 4.70
C GLU A 196 -17.27 8.71 5.57
N ALA A 197 -16.53 7.59 5.38
CA ALA A 197 -15.27 7.37 6.07
C ALA A 197 -14.23 8.46 5.77
N LEU A 198 -14.15 8.93 4.52
CA LEU A 198 -13.27 10.04 4.13
C LEU A 198 -13.75 11.40 4.66
N GLU A 199 -15.06 11.66 4.69
CA GLU A 199 -15.62 12.88 5.28
C GLU A 199 -15.27 12.97 6.77
N TRP A 200 -15.48 11.89 7.53
CA TRP A 200 -15.11 11.83 8.95
C TRP A 200 -13.61 12.05 9.12
N THR A 201 -12.80 11.42 8.27
CA THR A 201 -11.35 11.61 8.30
C THR A 201 -10.94 13.05 8.03
N ALA A 202 -11.58 13.73 7.08
CA ALA A 202 -11.30 15.13 6.76
C ALA A 202 -11.58 16.05 7.97
N GLU A 203 -12.66 15.80 8.71
CA GLU A 203 -12.99 16.56 9.93
C GLU A 203 -11.97 16.30 11.04
N VAL A 204 -11.56 15.04 11.26
CA VAL A 204 -10.50 14.72 12.24
C VAL A 204 -9.17 15.35 11.86
N TYR A 205 -8.78 15.29 10.58
CA TYR A 205 -7.56 15.92 10.09
C TYR A 205 -7.60 17.44 10.31
N ARG A 206 -8.68 18.13 9.92
CA ARG A 206 -8.84 19.57 10.16
C ARG A 206 -8.75 19.91 11.66
N ALA A 207 -9.44 19.16 12.52
CA ALA A 207 -9.42 19.36 13.96
C ALA A 207 -8.01 19.16 14.55
N ALA A 208 -7.29 18.12 14.13
CA ALA A 208 -5.90 17.86 14.52
C ALA A 208 -4.99 19.04 14.16
N GLY A 209 -5.09 19.56 12.93
CA GLY A 209 -4.32 20.72 12.48
C GLY A 209 -4.58 21.97 13.33
N GLU A 210 -5.85 22.25 13.66
CA GLU A 210 -6.24 23.37 14.52
C GLU A 210 -5.73 23.21 15.96
N LEU A 211 -5.77 22.01 16.52
CA LEU A 211 -5.21 21.71 17.85
C LEU A 211 -3.70 21.92 17.86
N MET A 212 -2.97 21.38 16.89
CA MET A 212 -1.52 21.52 16.80
C MET A 212 -1.09 22.97 16.56
N LYS A 213 -1.85 23.73 15.77
CA LYS A 213 -1.60 25.16 15.55
C LYS A 213 -1.82 25.98 16.83
N ARG A 214 -2.92 25.73 17.56
CA ARG A 214 -3.21 26.42 18.84
C ARG A 214 -2.17 26.09 19.91
N ALA A 215 -1.67 24.86 19.93
CA ALA A 215 -0.61 24.44 20.84
C ALA A 215 0.79 24.98 20.44
N GLY A 216 0.93 25.62 19.28
CA GLY A 216 2.23 26.05 18.75
C GLY A 216 3.18 24.90 18.39
N LYS A 217 2.63 23.69 18.20
CA LYS A 217 3.40 22.45 17.98
C LYS A 217 3.53 22.06 16.51
N LEU A 218 2.71 22.62 15.62
CA LEU A 218 2.72 22.31 14.19
C LEU A 218 4.04 22.76 13.51
N GLN A 219 4.85 21.81 13.03
CA GLN A 219 6.11 22.10 12.32
C GLN A 219 6.00 21.97 10.80
N GLY A 220 5.01 21.23 10.30
CA GLY A 220 4.82 21.03 8.86
C GLY A 220 3.96 19.81 8.55
N VAL A 221 4.24 19.21 7.40
CA VAL A 221 3.54 18.04 6.86
C VAL A 221 4.58 17.00 6.42
N ALA A 222 4.45 15.77 6.92
CA ALA A 222 5.33 14.64 6.61
C ALA A 222 5.25 14.23 5.12
N ASP A 223 6.13 13.33 4.68
CA ASP A 223 6.16 12.82 3.28
C ASP A 223 4.83 12.22 2.81
N GLU A 224 4.06 11.65 3.73
CA GLU A 224 2.77 11.02 3.47
C GLU A 224 1.58 11.94 3.70
N GLY A 225 1.83 13.20 4.07
CA GLY A 225 0.80 14.21 4.20
C GLY A 225 0.24 14.37 5.62
N GLY A 226 0.66 13.56 6.60
CA GLY A 226 0.26 13.74 8.00
C GLY A 226 0.86 15.00 8.57
N TYR A 227 0.21 15.60 9.58
CA TYR A 227 0.84 16.69 10.30
C TYR A 227 2.12 16.20 10.97
N TRP A 228 3.11 17.08 11.00
CA TRP A 228 4.37 16.84 11.67
C TRP A 228 4.47 17.76 12.91
N PRO A 229 3.88 17.37 14.04
CA PRO A 229 3.96 18.14 15.28
C PRO A 229 5.17 17.78 16.14
N ALA A 230 5.56 18.70 17.03
CA ALA A 230 6.57 18.48 18.05
C ALA A 230 5.95 17.93 19.35
N PHE A 231 5.92 16.60 19.47
CA PHE A 231 5.50 15.92 20.70
C PHE A 231 6.69 15.70 21.65
N THR A 232 6.39 15.46 22.94
CA THR A 232 7.37 15.14 23.99
C THR A 232 7.41 13.67 24.37
N SER A 233 6.41 12.88 23.96
CA SER A 233 6.39 11.42 24.07
C SER A 233 5.50 10.80 22.99
N ASN A 234 5.58 9.49 22.80
CA ASN A 234 4.70 8.78 21.88
C ASN A 234 3.23 8.79 22.38
N GLU A 235 3.02 8.73 23.70
CA GLU A 235 1.68 8.83 24.31
C GLU A 235 1.03 10.20 24.08
N GLU A 236 1.80 11.29 24.05
CA GLU A 236 1.23 12.60 23.74
C GLU A 236 0.61 12.63 22.32
N ALA A 237 1.20 11.91 21.37
CA ALA A 237 0.64 11.77 20.03
C ALA A 237 -0.68 10.99 20.04
N LEU A 238 -0.78 9.94 20.86
CA LEU A 238 -2.01 9.15 21.03
C LEU A 238 -3.12 9.98 21.70
N ASP A 239 -2.80 10.71 22.77
CA ASP A 239 -3.72 11.64 23.44
C ASP A 239 -4.21 12.72 22.47
N ALA A 240 -3.30 13.31 21.68
CA ALA A 240 -3.65 14.29 20.67
C ALA A 240 -4.57 13.71 19.59
N LEU A 241 -4.37 12.45 19.21
CA LEU A 241 -5.19 11.79 18.20
C LEU A 241 -6.61 11.53 18.72
N VAL A 242 -6.75 11.02 19.94
CA VAL A 242 -8.06 10.85 20.61
C VAL A 242 -8.80 12.18 20.69
N ARG A 243 -8.12 13.24 21.16
CA ARG A 243 -8.71 14.58 21.25
C ARG A 243 -9.10 15.17 19.89
N SER A 244 -8.38 14.81 18.83
CA SER A 244 -8.72 15.24 17.47
C SER A 244 -10.00 14.57 16.95
N ILE A 245 -10.19 13.30 17.29
CA ILE A 245 -11.43 12.56 17.00
C ILE A 245 -12.61 13.20 17.74
N GLU A 246 -12.46 13.47 19.03
CA GLU A 246 -13.50 14.11 19.85
C GLU A 246 -13.81 15.53 19.37
N ALA A 247 -12.80 16.31 19.00
CA ALA A 247 -12.96 17.66 18.48
C ALA A 247 -13.67 17.71 17.11
N ALA A 248 -13.64 16.61 16.35
CA ALA A 248 -14.43 16.43 15.13
C ALA A 248 -15.89 16.02 15.42
N GLY A 249 -16.27 15.82 16.69
CA GLY A 249 -17.61 15.42 17.09
C GLY A 249 -17.87 13.90 16.97
N LEU A 250 -16.83 13.10 16.78
CA LEU A 250 -16.90 11.65 16.62
C LEU A 250 -16.47 10.94 17.91
N LYS A 251 -16.88 9.68 18.07
CA LYS A 251 -16.61 8.86 19.25
C LYS A 251 -15.41 7.94 19.05
N PRO A 252 -14.30 8.13 19.78
CA PRO A 252 -13.17 7.22 19.77
C PRO A 252 -13.59 5.78 20.14
N GLY A 253 -13.08 4.79 19.40
CA GLY A 253 -13.38 3.36 19.54
C GLY A 253 -14.73 2.92 18.96
N ALA A 254 -15.79 3.70 19.12
CA ALA A 254 -17.13 3.35 18.61
C ALA A 254 -17.32 3.71 17.13
N GLU A 255 -16.92 4.91 16.74
CA GLU A 255 -17.07 5.45 15.38
C GLU A 255 -15.73 5.47 14.64
N VAL A 256 -14.68 5.94 15.32
CA VAL A 256 -13.32 6.05 14.79
C VAL A 256 -12.34 5.31 15.70
N ALA A 257 -11.54 4.43 15.12
CA ALA A 257 -10.50 3.68 15.82
C ALA A 257 -9.10 4.18 15.41
N ILE A 258 -8.09 3.82 16.20
CA ILE A 258 -6.69 4.13 15.91
C ILE A 258 -6.01 2.91 15.28
N SER A 259 -5.19 3.16 14.26
CA SER A 259 -4.16 2.22 13.81
C SER A 259 -2.77 2.85 13.87
N LEU A 260 -1.76 2.03 14.11
CA LEU A 260 -0.37 2.49 14.26
C LEU A 260 0.54 1.72 13.32
N ASP A 261 1.49 2.43 12.72
CA ASP A 261 2.70 1.84 12.17
C ASP A 261 3.87 2.18 13.08
N ILE A 262 4.34 1.18 13.81
CA ILE A 262 5.45 1.35 14.73
C ILE A 262 6.77 1.40 13.97
N ALA A 263 6.90 0.68 12.85
CA ALA A 263 8.14 0.50 12.11
C ALA A 263 9.34 0.17 13.02
N ALA A 264 9.15 -0.79 13.95
CA ALA A 264 10.09 -1.01 15.05
C ALA A 264 11.51 -1.41 14.58
N SER A 265 11.67 -1.89 13.34
CA SER A 265 12.97 -2.13 12.70
C SER A 265 13.85 -0.87 12.60
N GLU A 266 13.27 0.33 12.56
CA GLU A 266 14.00 1.60 12.46
C GLU A 266 14.76 1.97 13.73
N PHE A 267 14.31 1.47 14.88
CA PHE A 267 14.91 1.77 16.19
C PHE A 267 15.16 0.51 17.04
N GLY A 268 14.94 -0.66 16.45
CA GLY A 268 15.02 -1.96 17.08
C GLY A 268 15.96 -2.89 16.33
N ARG A 269 16.79 -3.64 17.06
CA ARG A 269 17.64 -4.67 16.47
C ARG A 269 18.05 -5.69 17.52
N LYS A 270 17.98 -6.98 17.18
CA LYS A 270 18.38 -8.10 18.07
C LYS A 270 17.69 -8.02 19.44
N GLY A 271 16.38 -7.80 19.45
CA GLY A 271 15.54 -7.75 20.64
C GLY A 271 15.81 -6.57 21.59
N LYS A 272 16.43 -5.50 21.10
CA LYS A 272 16.67 -4.25 21.82
C LYS A 272 16.11 -3.07 21.01
N TYR A 273 15.38 -2.19 21.67
CA TYR A 273 14.66 -1.08 21.07
C TYR A 273 15.05 0.24 21.75
N SER A 274 15.34 1.28 20.97
CA SER A 274 15.80 2.59 21.43
C SER A 274 14.79 3.68 21.06
N LEU A 275 13.93 4.09 21.99
CA LEU A 275 13.03 5.22 21.79
C LEU A 275 13.77 6.51 22.09
N ALA A 276 14.14 7.24 21.04
CA ALA A 276 14.99 8.42 21.11
C ALA A 276 14.26 9.63 21.71
N LEU A 277 12.95 9.75 21.49
CA LEU A 277 12.17 10.89 22.00
C LEU A 277 12.16 10.91 23.54
N GLU A 278 12.12 9.75 24.16
CA GLU A 278 12.00 9.58 25.61
C GLU A 278 13.31 9.12 26.27
N ASP A 279 14.39 8.94 25.49
CA ASP A 279 15.66 8.34 25.92
C ASP A 279 15.47 6.99 26.66
N ARG A 280 14.62 6.13 26.09
CA ARG A 280 14.24 4.84 26.69
C ARG A 280 14.83 3.67 25.91
N GLN A 281 15.39 2.72 26.66
CA GLN A 281 15.89 1.45 26.15
C GLN A 281 14.98 0.33 26.62
N LEU A 282 14.47 -0.45 25.67
CA LEU A 282 13.56 -1.57 25.92
C LEU A 282 14.16 -2.86 25.37
N ASP A 283 13.90 -3.97 26.04
CA ASP A 283 14.02 -5.29 25.44
C ASP A 283 12.68 -5.68 24.81
N THR A 284 12.63 -6.79 24.07
CA THR A 284 11.41 -7.31 23.45
C THR A 284 10.24 -7.40 24.43
N ALA A 285 10.46 -7.90 25.65
CA ALA A 285 9.39 -8.05 26.64
C ALA A 285 8.80 -6.69 27.04
N LYS A 286 9.66 -5.70 27.31
CA LYS A 286 9.22 -4.34 27.65
C LYS A 286 8.56 -3.61 26.48
N MET A 287 8.99 -3.87 25.24
CA MET A 287 8.34 -3.33 24.04
C MET A 287 6.91 -3.87 23.93
N ILE A 288 6.74 -5.20 24.08
CA ILE A 288 5.44 -5.88 24.09
C ILE A 288 4.54 -5.34 25.22
N ASP A 289 5.08 -5.16 26.42
CA ASP A 289 4.32 -4.66 27.57
C ASP A 289 3.90 -3.20 27.39
N MET A 290 4.75 -2.35 26.81
CA MET A 290 4.44 -0.96 26.49
C MET A 290 3.30 -0.87 25.47
N LEU A 291 3.43 -1.56 24.32
CA LEU A 291 2.39 -1.59 23.29
C LEU A 291 1.09 -2.19 23.84
N GLY A 292 1.17 -3.22 24.68
CA GLY A 292 0.02 -3.78 25.39
C GLY A 292 -0.65 -2.80 26.36
N GLY A 293 0.12 -1.91 26.97
CA GLY A 293 -0.39 -0.77 27.74
C GLY A 293 -1.17 0.20 26.87
N TRP A 294 -0.65 0.53 25.68
CA TRP A 294 -1.34 1.40 24.73
C TRP A 294 -2.66 0.80 24.23
N LEU A 295 -2.67 -0.50 23.90
CA LEU A 295 -3.90 -1.22 23.50
C LEU A 295 -5.01 -1.18 24.58
N LYS A 296 -4.65 -1.04 25.86
CA LYS A 296 -5.61 -0.92 26.97
C LYS A 296 -6.09 0.51 27.18
N ALA A 297 -5.22 1.50 26.91
CA ALA A 297 -5.48 2.90 27.20
C ALA A 297 -6.17 3.64 26.04
N TYR A 298 -5.94 3.21 24.80
CA TYR A 298 -6.38 3.88 23.58
C TYR A 298 -7.22 2.95 22.70
N PRO A 299 -8.11 3.48 21.84
CA PRO A 299 -8.95 2.67 20.96
C PRO A 299 -8.16 2.14 19.73
N ILE A 300 -7.01 1.53 19.99
CA ILE A 300 -6.13 0.97 18.96
C ILE A 300 -6.66 -0.41 18.57
N VAL A 301 -6.85 -0.61 17.26
CA VAL A 301 -7.40 -1.86 16.71
C VAL A 301 -6.48 -2.54 15.71
N SER A 302 -5.41 -1.86 15.30
CA SER A 302 -4.43 -2.34 14.34
C SER A 302 -3.04 -1.79 14.67
N ILE A 303 -2.03 -2.67 14.67
CA ILE A 303 -0.62 -2.32 14.84
C ILE A 303 0.19 -3.02 13.75
N GLU A 304 0.94 -2.23 12.99
CA GLU A 304 1.92 -2.65 11.99
C GLU A 304 3.34 -2.63 12.57
N ASP A 305 4.09 -3.69 12.22
CA ASP A 305 5.48 -3.94 12.63
C ASP A 305 5.77 -3.58 14.11
N PRO A 306 5.05 -4.21 15.06
CA PRO A 306 5.19 -3.90 16.49
C PRO A 306 6.60 -4.20 17.05
N LEU A 307 7.33 -5.11 16.40
CA LEU A 307 8.69 -5.55 16.73
C LEU A 307 9.56 -5.49 15.47
N ALA A 308 10.88 -5.55 15.63
CA ALA A 308 11.81 -5.49 14.50
C ALA A 308 11.70 -6.75 13.61
N GLU A 309 12.00 -6.62 12.31
CA GLU A 309 11.95 -7.74 11.35
C GLU A 309 12.84 -8.93 11.75
N ASP A 310 13.86 -8.70 12.59
CA ASP A 310 14.78 -9.71 13.11
C ASP A 310 14.36 -10.34 14.46
N ASP A 311 13.15 -10.05 14.94
CA ASP A 311 12.57 -10.55 16.21
C ASP A 311 11.28 -11.38 16.01
N PRO A 312 11.36 -12.54 15.31
CA PRO A 312 10.19 -13.36 15.00
C PRO A 312 9.53 -13.96 16.24
N ASP A 313 10.28 -14.21 17.32
CA ASP A 313 9.74 -14.73 18.58
C ASP A 313 8.95 -13.65 19.32
N GLY A 314 9.41 -12.39 19.28
CA GLY A 314 8.65 -11.24 19.76
C GLY A 314 7.32 -11.06 19.02
N PHE A 315 7.32 -11.20 17.69
CA PHE A 315 6.08 -11.20 16.88
C PHE A 315 5.08 -12.29 17.31
N LYS A 316 5.55 -13.53 17.53
CA LYS A 316 4.71 -14.64 17.99
C LYS A 316 4.13 -14.35 19.37
N GLU A 317 4.94 -13.87 20.30
CA GLU A 317 4.49 -13.53 21.65
C GLU A 317 3.47 -12.39 21.64
N PHE A 318 3.72 -11.33 20.87
CA PHE A 318 2.78 -10.21 20.74
C PHE A 318 1.44 -10.66 20.14
N THR A 319 1.50 -11.47 19.07
CA THR A 319 0.30 -12.03 18.43
C THR A 319 -0.46 -13.00 19.35
N ALA A 320 0.25 -13.82 20.13
CA ALA A 320 -0.38 -14.71 21.09
C ALA A 320 -1.13 -13.94 22.20
N ARG A 321 -0.60 -12.79 22.63
CA ARG A 321 -1.22 -11.96 23.67
C ARG A 321 -2.38 -11.11 23.16
N TYR A 322 -2.28 -10.55 21.96
CA TYR A 322 -3.18 -9.47 21.50
C TYR A 322 -3.87 -9.72 20.16
N GLY A 323 -3.52 -10.80 19.45
CA GLY A 323 -4.04 -11.07 18.10
C GLY A 323 -5.54 -11.39 18.01
N SER A 324 -6.22 -11.63 19.15
CA SER A 324 -7.68 -11.78 19.20
C SER A 324 -8.43 -10.44 19.21
N SER A 325 -7.81 -9.39 19.74
CA SER A 325 -8.40 -8.06 19.96
C SER A 325 -7.73 -6.96 19.13
N CYS A 326 -6.65 -7.26 18.42
CA CYS A 326 -5.91 -6.33 17.58
C CYS A 326 -5.46 -7.00 16.27
N GLN A 327 -5.55 -6.25 15.16
CA GLN A 327 -4.92 -6.60 13.90
C GLN A 327 -3.40 -6.38 14.01
N ILE A 328 -2.60 -7.42 13.76
CA ILE A 328 -1.14 -7.40 13.80
C ILE A 328 -0.64 -7.55 12.37
N ILE A 329 -0.19 -6.44 11.80
CA ILE A 329 0.26 -6.35 10.40
C ILE A 329 1.77 -6.57 10.36
N GLY A 330 2.23 -7.47 9.49
CA GLY A 330 3.63 -7.51 9.06
C GLY A 330 3.81 -6.74 7.74
N ASP A 331 4.74 -5.79 7.72
CA ASP A 331 5.23 -5.10 6.52
C ASP A 331 6.66 -5.55 6.20
N ASP A 332 7.68 -5.02 6.88
CA ASP A 332 9.09 -5.42 6.69
C ASP A 332 9.30 -6.90 7.01
N PHE A 333 8.50 -7.44 7.95
CA PHE A 333 8.52 -8.85 8.30
C PHE A 333 8.15 -9.74 7.09
N PHE A 334 7.22 -9.31 6.24
CA PHE A 334 6.73 -10.08 5.09
C PHE A 334 7.26 -9.65 3.74
N VAL A 335 7.62 -8.38 3.55
CA VAL A 335 8.05 -7.78 2.27
C VAL A 335 7.18 -8.21 1.08
N THR A 336 5.86 -8.33 1.29
CA THR A 336 4.91 -8.83 0.28
C THR A 336 5.35 -10.16 -0.37
N ASN A 337 5.85 -11.12 0.41
CA ASN A 337 6.34 -12.40 -0.09
C ASN A 337 5.46 -13.58 0.35
N ALA A 338 4.88 -14.31 -0.61
CA ALA A 338 3.96 -15.43 -0.35
C ALA A 338 4.56 -16.55 0.52
N ALA A 339 5.85 -16.85 0.38
CA ALA A 339 6.50 -17.89 1.18
C ALA A 339 6.67 -17.45 2.64
N ARG A 340 7.04 -16.18 2.88
CA ARG A 340 7.13 -15.61 4.24
C ARG A 340 5.76 -15.56 4.91
N VAL A 341 4.73 -15.14 4.18
CA VAL A 341 3.33 -15.15 4.66
C VAL A 341 2.93 -16.56 5.06
N THR A 342 3.15 -17.55 4.18
CA THR A 342 2.83 -18.96 4.43
C THR A 342 3.53 -19.50 5.68
N GLU A 343 4.78 -19.11 5.91
CA GLU A 343 5.53 -19.55 7.09
C GLU A 343 5.00 -18.90 8.38
N ALA A 344 4.73 -17.60 8.36
CA ALA A 344 4.19 -16.91 9.53
C ALA A 344 2.77 -17.34 9.91
N ILE A 345 1.98 -17.81 8.94
CA ILE A 345 0.69 -18.47 9.21
C ILE A 345 0.90 -19.73 10.08
N LYS A 346 1.90 -20.56 9.76
CA LYS A 346 2.19 -21.78 10.55
C LYS A 346 2.67 -21.44 11.95
N GLU A 347 3.53 -20.42 12.04
CA GLU A 347 4.15 -19.98 13.29
C GLU A 347 3.23 -19.09 14.14
N LYS A 348 2.08 -18.66 13.59
CA LYS A 348 1.13 -17.73 14.24
C LYS A 348 1.79 -16.41 14.67
N SER A 349 2.69 -15.89 13.84
CA SER A 349 3.49 -14.68 14.15
C SER A 349 2.77 -13.36 13.91
N ALA A 350 1.67 -13.35 13.13
CA ALA A 350 0.86 -12.17 12.84
C ALA A 350 -0.56 -12.62 12.45
N ASN A 351 -1.44 -11.69 12.11
CA ASN A 351 -2.79 -12.01 11.59
C ASN A 351 -3.23 -11.13 10.41
N ALA A 352 -2.33 -10.29 9.90
CA ALA A 352 -2.53 -9.45 8.74
C ALA A 352 -1.22 -9.18 7.99
N VAL A 353 -1.31 -8.83 6.71
CA VAL A 353 -0.16 -8.51 5.84
C VAL A 353 -0.39 -7.21 5.10
N LEU A 354 0.66 -6.38 5.06
CA LEU A 354 0.72 -5.22 4.18
C LEU A 354 1.22 -5.65 2.78
N ILE A 355 0.51 -5.24 1.74
CA ILE A 355 0.72 -5.64 0.36
C ILE A 355 1.18 -4.42 -0.44
N LYS A 356 2.47 -4.41 -0.79
CA LYS A 356 3.14 -3.34 -1.54
C LYS A 356 3.70 -3.92 -2.84
N PRO A 357 3.13 -3.60 -4.01
CA PRO A 357 3.52 -4.24 -5.26
C PRO A 357 5.00 -4.13 -5.60
N ASN A 358 5.63 -3.01 -5.26
CA ASN A 358 7.06 -2.81 -5.53
C ASN A 358 7.99 -3.62 -4.60
N GLN A 359 7.52 -4.11 -3.46
CA GLN A 359 8.28 -5.04 -2.62
C GLN A 359 8.36 -6.43 -3.26
N ALA A 360 7.26 -6.90 -3.85
CA ALA A 360 7.21 -8.16 -4.59
C ALA A 360 7.94 -8.05 -5.94
N GLY A 361 7.72 -6.95 -6.66
CA GLY A 361 8.37 -6.64 -7.94
C GLY A 361 7.52 -6.97 -9.17
N THR A 362 6.39 -7.66 -9.03
CA THR A 362 5.41 -7.94 -10.10
C THR A 362 3.98 -8.00 -9.54
N ILE A 363 2.97 -7.76 -10.37
CA ILE A 363 1.55 -7.91 -10.01
C ILE A 363 1.23 -9.36 -9.64
N THR A 364 1.81 -10.34 -10.35
CA THR A 364 1.61 -11.77 -10.07
C THR A 364 2.15 -12.16 -8.69
N GLU A 365 3.40 -11.84 -8.35
CA GLU A 365 3.96 -12.15 -7.02
C GLU A 365 3.22 -11.39 -5.91
N THR A 366 2.73 -10.18 -6.20
CA THR A 366 1.88 -9.41 -5.27
C THR A 366 0.56 -10.12 -4.99
N PHE A 367 -0.11 -10.61 -6.05
CA PHE A 367 -1.36 -11.36 -5.91
C PHE A 367 -1.14 -12.70 -5.19
N ASP A 368 -0.01 -13.37 -5.41
CA ASP A 368 0.33 -14.61 -4.71
C ASP A 368 0.45 -14.40 -3.20
N ALA A 369 1.09 -13.30 -2.76
CA ALA A 369 1.19 -12.96 -1.35
C ALA A 369 -0.19 -12.67 -0.73
N LEU A 370 -1.02 -11.87 -1.42
CA LEU A 370 -2.39 -11.58 -1.02
C LEU A 370 -3.25 -12.86 -0.97
N SER A 371 -3.12 -13.74 -1.96
CA SER A 371 -3.86 -15.00 -2.07
C SER A 371 -3.47 -15.98 -0.97
N ALA A 372 -2.17 -16.09 -0.65
CA ALA A 372 -1.68 -16.91 0.46
C ALA A 372 -2.27 -16.44 1.80
N ALA A 373 -2.30 -15.13 2.05
CA ALA A 373 -2.90 -14.54 3.24
C ALA A 373 -4.41 -14.81 3.31
N LYS A 374 -5.17 -14.49 2.25
CA LYS A 374 -6.63 -14.70 2.22
C LYS A 374 -7.02 -16.16 2.44
N LYS A 375 -6.29 -17.12 1.82
CA LYS A 375 -6.54 -18.57 2.00
C LYS A 375 -6.38 -19.02 3.46
N ALA A 376 -5.53 -18.34 4.23
CA ALA A 376 -5.31 -18.62 5.64
C ALA A 376 -6.16 -17.77 6.59
N GLY A 377 -7.06 -16.93 6.06
CA GLY A 377 -7.87 -16.02 6.86
C GLY A 377 -7.11 -14.83 7.45
N PHE A 378 -5.89 -14.56 6.97
CA PHE A 378 -5.19 -13.32 7.30
C PHE A 378 -5.89 -12.15 6.61
N ARG A 379 -5.86 -11.00 7.29
CA ARG A 379 -6.33 -9.75 6.72
C ARG A 379 -5.27 -9.20 5.77
N THR A 380 -5.71 -8.48 4.76
CA THR A 380 -4.83 -7.93 3.74
C THR A 380 -5.02 -6.43 3.67
N ILE A 381 -3.94 -5.68 3.51
CA ILE A 381 -4.00 -4.23 3.40
C ILE A 381 -3.15 -3.87 2.18
N VAL A 382 -3.76 -3.35 1.12
CA VAL A 382 -2.98 -2.82 0.00
C VAL A 382 -2.39 -1.48 0.40
N SER A 383 -1.11 -1.24 0.10
CA SER A 383 -0.40 -0.06 0.59
C SER A 383 0.39 0.68 -0.47
N ALA A 384 0.47 2.00 -0.29
CA ALA A 384 1.41 2.88 -0.98
C ALA A 384 2.84 2.75 -0.43
N ARG A 385 3.76 3.56 -0.98
CA ARG A 385 5.09 3.82 -0.41
C ARG A 385 5.25 5.30 -0.03
N SER A 386 6.30 5.62 0.72
CA SER A 386 6.62 7.02 1.05
C SER A 386 6.94 7.89 -0.18
N GLY A 387 7.55 7.32 -1.23
CA GLY A 387 7.73 7.96 -2.53
C GLY A 387 6.67 7.48 -3.50
N GLU A 388 5.62 8.27 -3.66
CA GLU A 388 4.47 7.97 -4.52
C GLU A 388 4.43 8.86 -5.76
N THR A 389 3.50 8.57 -6.66
CA THR A 389 3.28 9.32 -7.90
C THR A 389 1.80 9.60 -8.12
N GLU A 390 1.42 10.13 -9.27
CA GLU A 390 0.02 10.25 -9.70
C GLU A 390 -0.64 8.90 -10.08
N ASP A 391 0.13 7.81 -10.10
CA ASP A 391 -0.38 6.46 -10.41
C ASP A 391 -1.40 6.01 -9.35
N VAL A 392 -2.50 5.37 -9.78
CA VAL A 392 -3.60 4.95 -8.89
C VAL A 392 -3.81 3.43 -8.86
N THR A 393 -2.85 2.64 -9.36
CA THR A 393 -2.96 1.18 -9.49
C THR A 393 -3.38 0.52 -8.17
N ILE A 394 -2.79 0.92 -7.05
CA ILE A 394 -3.11 0.35 -5.73
C ILE A 394 -4.56 0.58 -5.29
N ALA A 395 -5.23 1.66 -5.73
CA ALA A 395 -6.66 1.84 -5.50
C ALA A 395 -7.46 0.73 -6.20
N HIS A 396 -7.14 0.45 -7.46
CA HIS A 396 -7.78 -0.63 -8.22
C HIS A 396 -7.46 -2.01 -7.66
N LEU A 397 -6.21 -2.26 -7.24
CA LEU A 397 -5.83 -3.53 -6.61
C LEU A 397 -6.62 -3.76 -5.32
N SER A 398 -6.75 -2.73 -4.47
CA SER A 398 -7.45 -2.84 -3.19
C SER A 398 -8.92 -3.25 -3.35
N VAL A 399 -9.60 -2.74 -4.38
CA VAL A 399 -11.00 -3.04 -4.66
C VAL A 399 -11.13 -4.33 -5.47
N GLY A 400 -10.39 -4.46 -6.58
CA GLY A 400 -10.50 -5.57 -7.52
C GLY A 400 -10.06 -6.91 -6.96
N TRP A 401 -9.04 -6.93 -6.08
CA TRP A 401 -8.64 -8.14 -5.36
C TRP A 401 -9.37 -8.36 -4.05
N ASP A 402 -10.28 -7.45 -3.74
CA ASP A 402 -11.05 -7.52 -2.52
C ASP A 402 -10.12 -7.56 -1.29
N ALA A 403 -9.19 -6.61 -1.21
CA ALA A 403 -8.20 -6.55 -0.14
C ALA A 403 -8.83 -6.18 1.20
N ARG A 404 -10.03 -5.56 1.20
CA ARG A 404 -10.79 -5.09 2.38
C ARG A 404 -10.21 -3.87 3.10
N GLN A 405 -8.92 -3.56 2.93
CA GLN A 405 -8.26 -2.40 3.56
C GLN A 405 -7.27 -1.72 2.60
N LEU A 406 -7.03 -0.43 2.82
CA LEU A 406 -6.15 0.41 2.00
C LEU A 406 -5.40 1.43 2.87
N LYS A 407 -4.06 1.45 2.77
CA LYS A 407 -3.18 2.42 3.45
C LYS A 407 -2.38 3.21 2.41
N VAL A 408 -2.71 4.48 2.16
CA VAL A 408 -1.97 5.28 1.14
C VAL A 408 -1.34 6.57 1.65
N GLY A 409 -1.44 6.83 2.95
CA GLY A 409 -0.98 8.06 3.58
C GLY A 409 -2.15 8.91 4.08
N SER A 410 -1.91 10.21 4.23
CA SER A 410 -2.81 11.16 4.88
C SER A 410 -3.81 11.81 3.93
N PHE A 411 -4.59 12.74 4.48
CA PHE A 411 -5.55 13.62 3.81
C PHE A 411 -4.91 14.91 3.28
N SER A 412 -3.71 14.79 2.68
CA SER A 412 -3.04 15.88 1.96
C SER A 412 -2.02 15.33 0.97
N ARG A 413 -1.48 16.21 0.11
CA ARG A 413 -0.59 15.90 -1.02
C ARG A 413 -1.26 15.09 -2.15
N SER A 414 -1.09 15.56 -3.39
CA SER A 414 -1.86 15.05 -4.54
C SER A 414 -1.57 13.60 -4.87
N GLU A 415 -0.34 13.11 -4.63
CA GLU A 415 0.01 11.71 -4.86
C GLU A 415 -0.75 10.76 -3.93
N ARG A 416 -1.20 11.23 -2.75
CA ARG A 416 -2.04 10.46 -1.80
C ARG A 416 -3.50 10.59 -2.19
N MET A 417 -3.94 11.85 -2.32
CA MET A 417 -5.32 12.19 -2.66
C MET A 417 -5.77 11.61 -4.00
N ALA A 418 -4.85 11.40 -4.96
CA ALA A 418 -5.16 10.74 -6.23
C ALA A 418 -5.76 9.35 -6.01
N LYS A 419 -5.23 8.55 -5.07
CA LYS A 419 -5.74 7.21 -4.76
C LYS A 419 -7.07 7.29 -4.01
N TRP A 420 -7.18 8.16 -3.02
CA TRP A 420 -8.45 8.36 -2.31
C TRP A 420 -9.58 8.79 -3.25
N ASN A 421 -9.29 9.74 -4.14
CA ASN A 421 -10.23 10.17 -5.17
C ASN A 421 -10.54 9.05 -6.17
N GLU A 422 -9.58 8.19 -6.51
CA GLU A 422 -9.86 7.05 -7.37
C GLU A 422 -10.80 6.05 -6.71
N VAL A 423 -10.63 5.75 -5.42
CA VAL A 423 -11.55 4.87 -4.71
C VAL A 423 -12.96 5.48 -4.61
N LEU A 424 -13.09 6.80 -4.46
CA LEU A 424 -14.38 7.50 -4.56
C LEU A 424 -15.03 7.32 -5.94
N ARG A 425 -14.25 7.44 -7.04
CA ARG A 425 -14.77 7.19 -8.40
C ARG A 425 -15.21 5.74 -8.58
N ILE A 426 -14.49 4.79 -7.98
CA ILE A 426 -14.87 3.37 -8.01
C ILE A 426 -16.18 3.15 -7.23
N GLU A 427 -16.33 3.75 -6.04
CA GLU A 427 -17.58 3.70 -5.27
C GLU A 427 -18.75 4.29 -6.06
N GLU A 428 -18.56 5.46 -6.68
CA GLU A 428 -19.56 6.11 -7.54
C GLU A 428 -19.97 5.21 -8.71
N ALA A 429 -19.00 4.60 -9.40
CA ALA A 429 -19.24 3.71 -10.55
C ALA A 429 -19.99 2.43 -10.17
N LEU A 430 -19.82 1.94 -8.93
CA LEU A 430 -20.57 0.79 -8.40
C LEU A 430 -21.98 1.19 -7.94
N GLY A 431 -22.17 2.44 -7.51
CA GLY A 431 -23.45 2.95 -7.02
C GLY A 431 -24.02 2.08 -5.90
N LYS A 432 -25.23 1.55 -6.09
CA LYS A 432 -25.91 0.71 -5.08
C LYS A 432 -25.28 -0.68 -4.87
N GLU A 433 -24.39 -1.11 -5.77
CA GLU A 433 -23.66 -2.37 -5.62
C GLU A 433 -22.45 -2.23 -4.69
N ALA A 434 -22.03 -1.00 -4.37
CA ALA A 434 -20.93 -0.77 -3.46
C ALA A 434 -21.31 -1.22 -2.04
N SER A 435 -20.52 -2.14 -1.49
CA SER A 435 -20.52 -2.46 -0.07
C SER A 435 -19.26 -1.88 0.56
N PHE A 436 -19.33 -1.35 1.78
CA PHE A 436 -18.14 -0.88 2.50
C PHE A 436 -17.69 -1.92 3.53
N ALA A 437 -16.38 -2.14 3.64
CA ALA A 437 -15.85 -3.17 4.52
C ALA A 437 -16.13 -2.86 6.01
N GLY A 438 -15.97 -1.60 6.43
CA GLY A 438 -16.18 -1.17 7.82
C GLY A 438 -15.53 -2.10 8.84
N TRP A 439 -16.23 -2.35 9.96
CA TRP A 439 -15.77 -3.28 11.01
C TRP A 439 -15.46 -4.71 10.51
N SER A 440 -16.08 -5.16 9.41
CA SER A 440 -15.83 -6.51 8.90
C SER A 440 -14.42 -6.70 8.33
N ALA A 441 -13.73 -5.61 7.95
CA ALA A 441 -12.34 -5.64 7.52
C ALA A 441 -11.39 -6.16 8.61
N LEU A 442 -11.67 -5.80 9.88
CA LEU A 442 -10.84 -6.12 11.02
C LEU A 442 -11.15 -7.49 11.61
N ASN A 443 -12.33 -8.06 11.40
CA ASN A 443 -12.72 -9.42 11.81
C ASN A 443 -12.19 -9.85 13.20
N LEU A 444 -12.23 -8.98 14.20
CA LEU A 444 -11.65 -9.24 15.53
C LEU A 444 -12.58 -10.16 16.32
N ALA A 445 -12.01 -11.12 17.05
CA ALA A 445 -12.78 -12.06 17.87
C ALA A 445 -13.35 -11.37 19.11
N GLU A 446 -12.63 -10.38 19.63
CA GLU A 446 -13.04 -9.55 20.75
C GLU A 446 -13.23 -8.11 20.27
N LYS A 447 -14.34 -7.47 20.67
CA LYS A 447 -14.51 -6.04 20.41
C LYS A 447 -13.48 -5.26 21.24
N PRO A 448 -12.81 -4.26 20.66
CA PRO A 448 -11.94 -3.36 21.40
C PRO A 448 -12.71 -2.76 22.58
N ALA A 449 -12.06 -2.61 23.73
CA ALA A 449 -12.68 -1.94 24.87
C ALA A 449 -13.06 -0.52 24.46
N ALA A 450 -14.31 -0.12 24.70
CA ALA A 450 -14.68 1.28 24.56
C ALA A 450 -13.85 2.09 25.57
N VAL A 451 -13.03 3.02 25.10
CA VAL A 451 -12.31 3.92 25.99
C VAL A 451 -13.35 4.81 26.65
N ALA A 452 -13.44 4.76 27.98
CA ALA A 452 -14.30 5.66 28.73
C ALA A 452 -13.82 7.09 28.42
N ALA A 453 -14.71 7.95 27.91
CA ALA A 453 -14.41 9.35 27.67
C ALA A 453 -13.74 9.93 28.92
N ALA A 454 -12.52 10.44 28.78
CA ALA A 454 -11.84 11.12 29.86
C ALA A 454 -12.66 12.37 30.20
N GLY A 455 -13.37 12.33 31.32
CA GLY A 455 -14.24 13.41 31.81
C GLY A 455 -13.48 14.61 32.34
#